data_AF-A0A7W7GYA8-F1
#
_entry.id   AF-A0A7W7GYA8-F1
#
_cell.length_a   1.000
_cell.length_b   1.000
_cell.length_c   1.000
_cell.angle_alpha   90.00
_cell.angle_beta   90.00
_cell.angle_gamma   90.00
#
_symmetry.space_group_name_H-M   'P 1'
#
loop_
_entity.id
_entity.type
_entity.pdbx_description
1 polymer ?
#
loop_
_entity_poly.entity_id
_entity_poly.type
_entity_poly.pdbx_seq_one_letter_code
_entity_poly.pdbx_strand_id
1 'polypeptide(L)'
;MDGLNAGRSHVDDISDADVAAMLASGFTATTDSSVIGSAAAVVICVPTPLTDHGAPDLGAVTSAVGMIAEHMRPGALVVLESTTYPGTTDDVVRPALEAGGLRAGVDFHLAFSPERIDPGNPKFGLENTPKVVGGHTEQCTKAARRLYEQFVGQVVEAKGTREAEMAKLLENTYRHINIALVNEMAMFCREIGVDLWDAIRCASTKPFGFAAFYPGPGVGGHCIPIDPNYLSYKVKSLGIPFRFVELAQEINSRMPLHVVNRAADLLNDRGKAVKGSRVLLVGVTYKPDIADQRETPATAVAVELRRRGAELRYFDPHVPSWQVSGARVEPAVDLLDEAERADLTILLQPHSAIDVVELADRADLLFDTRGTTAGHHRAVQL
;
A
#
# COMPACT_ATOMS: atom_id res chain seq x y z
N MET A 1 -1.96 -20.74 11.27
CA MET A 1 -2.82 -21.30 12.34
C MET A 1 -2.00 -21.74 13.53
N ASP A 2 -1.13 -22.74 13.38
CA ASP A 2 -0.29 -23.26 14.49
C ASP A 2 0.58 -22.19 15.15
N GLY A 3 1.10 -21.23 14.38
CA GLY A 3 1.79 -20.05 14.91
C GLY A 3 0.90 -19.23 15.85
N LEU A 4 -0.25 -18.78 15.36
CA LEU A 4 -1.21 -17.96 16.11
C LEU A 4 -1.69 -18.66 17.38
N ASN A 5 -2.07 -19.94 17.31
CA ASN A 5 -2.51 -20.71 18.49
C ASN A 5 -1.38 -20.98 19.49
N ALA A 6 -0.12 -20.79 19.08
CA ALA A 6 1.04 -20.86 19.95
C ALA A 6 1.56 -19.48 20.36
N GLY A 7 0.77 -18.41 20.20
CA GLY A 7 1.12 -17.04 20.59
C GLY A 7 2.12 -16.35 19.67
N ARG A 8 2.32 -16.85 18.44
CA ARG A 8 3.24 -16.25 17.46
C ARG A 8 2.47 -15.50 16.38
N SER A 9 2.80 -14.21 16.25
CA SER A 9 2.32 -13.38 15.17
C SER A 9 2.95 -13.77 13.83
N HIS A 10 2.27 -13.42 12.75
CA HIS A 10 2.73 -13.59 11.37
C HIS A 10 2.63 -12.28 10.57
N VAL A 11 2.35 -11.17 11.26
CA VAL A 11 2.24 -9.82 10.72
C VAL A 11 3.02 -8.85 11.61
N ASP A 12 3.51 -7.76 11.02
CA ASP A 12 4.40 -6.83 11.73
C ASP A 12 3.67 -5.91 12.72
N ASP A 13 2.39 -5.63 12.48
CA ASP A 13 1.60 -4.66 13.27
C ASP A 13 1.01 -5.24 14.57
N ILE A 14 1.17 -6.55 14.82
CA ILE A 14 0.66 -7.24 16.03
C ILE A 14 1.81 -8.06 16.61
N SER A 15 2.14 -7.86 17.89
CA SER A 15 3.23 -8.58 18.54
C SER A 15 2.81 -9.97 19.02
N ASP A 16 3.78 -10.85 19.27
CA ASP A 16 3.55 -12.15 19.94
C ASP A 16 2.85 -11.98 21.30
N ALA A 17 3.17 -10.90 22.01
CA ALA A 17 2.54 -10.57 23.29
C ALA A 17 1.04 -10.22 23.12
N ASP A 18 0.70 -9.48 22.06
CA ASP A 18 -0.70 -9.16 21.74
C ASP A 18 -1.48 -10.43 21.38
N VAL A 19 -0.91 -11.31 20.55
CA VAL A 19 -1.54 -12.61 20.22
C VAL A 19 -1.74 -13.45 21.48
N ALA A 20 -0.75 -13.51 22.38
CA ALA A 20 -0.88 -14.21 23.65
C ALA A 20 -2.00 -13.64 24.53
N ALA A 21 -2.13 -12.31 24.60
CA ALA A 21 -3.22 -11.65 25.33
C ALA A 21 -4.59 -11.93 24.71
N MET A 22 -4.68 -11.95 23.38
CA MET A 22 -5.89 -12.34 22.64
C MET A 22 -6.29 -13.78 22.95
N LEU A 23 -5.34 -14.72 22.91
CA LEU A 23 -5.58 -16.13 23.25
C LEU A 23 -6.11 -16.29 24.68
N ALA A 24 -5.51 -15.59 25.65
CA ALA A 24 -5.97 -15.57 27.03
C ALA A 24 -7.39 -14.99 27.18
N SER A 25 -7.82 -14.17 26.23
CA SER A 25 -9.14 -13.55 26.16
C SER A 25 -10.15 -14.34 25.31
N GLY A 26 -9.78 -15.54 24.83
CA GLY A 26 -10.67 -16.44 24.09
C GLY A 26 -10.54 -16.38 22.57
N PHE A 27 -9.54 -15.70 22.02
CA PHE A 27 -9.21 -15.81 20.59
C PHE A 27 -8.81 -17.26 20.25
N THR A 28 -9.21 -17.73 19.07
CA THR A 28 -8.82 -19.05 18.55
C THR A 28 -8.68 -18.95 17.04
N ALA A 29 -7.61 -19.52 16.50
CA ALA A 29 -7.40 -19.63 15.06
C ALA A 29 -7.76 -21.05 14.58
N THR A 30 -8.58 -21.18 13.55
CA THR A 30 -9.05 -22.48 13.04
C THR A 30 -9.24 -22.47 11.52
N THR A 31 -9.18 -23.66 10.92
CA THR A 31 -9.61 -23.92 9.53
C THR A 31 -10.98 -24.60 9.46
N ASP A 32 -11.58 -24.91 10.60
CA ASP A 32 -12.92 -25.49 10.68
C ASP A 32 -13.98 -24.41 10.44
N SER A 33 -14.64 -24.47 9.28
CA SER A 33 -15.68 -23.51 8.89
C SER A 33 -16.97 -23.66 9.71
N SER A 34 -17.19 -24.77 10.41
CA SER A 34 -18.41 -25.01 11.17
C SER A 34 -18.62 -24.01 12.31
N VAL A 35 -17.55 -23.37 12.79
CA VAL A 35 -17.58 -22.30 13.81
C VAL A 35 -18.37 -21.07 13.36
N ILE A 36 -18.54 -20.86 12.05
CA ILE A 36 -19.37 -19.78 11.51
C ILE A 36 -20.82 -19.90 12.02
N GLY A 37 -21.32 -21.12 12.25
CA GLY A 37 -22.70 -21.34 12.71
C GLY A 37 -22.99 -20.87 14.12
N SER A 38 -21.98 -20.51 14.92
CA SER A 38 -22.15 -19.89 16.24
C SER A 38 -21.79 -18.39 16.26
N ALA A 39 -21.29 -17.84 15.15
CA ALA A 39 -20.85 -16.46 15.08
C ALA A 39 -22.04 -15.48 14.98
N ALA A 40 -22.02 -14.44 15.81
CA ALA A 40 -22.98 -13.32 15.68
C ALA A 40 -22.61 -12.38 14.51
N ALA A 41 -21.31 -12.26 14.21
CA ALA A 41 -20.79 -11.51 13.08
C ALA A 41 -19.65 -12.27 12.40
N VAL A 42 -19.59 -12.18 11.08
CA VAL A 42 -18.54 -12.74 10.24
C VAL A 42 -17.96 -11.61 9.38
N VAL A 43 -16.65 -11.42 9.45
CA VAL A 43 -15.94 -10.37 8.73
C VAL A 43 -15.03 -11.02 7.68
N ILE A 44 -15.18 -10.63 6.41
CA ILE A 44 -14.43 -11.19 5.28
C ILE A 44 -13.24 -10.27 4.98
N CYS A 45 -12.04 -10.74 5.30
CA CYS A 45 -10.76 -10.02 5.13
C CYS A 45 -9.76 -10.79 4.24
N VAL A 46 -10.26 -11.48 3.21
CA VAL A 46 -9.43 -12.27 2.28
C VAL A 46 -8.78 -11.39 1.20
N PRO A 47 -7.64 -11.79 0.60
CA PRO A 47 -7.01 -11.01 -0.45
C PRO A 47 -7.86 -10.94 -1.72
N THR A 48 -7.76 -9.82 -2.42
CA THR A 48 -8.40 -9.56 -3.72
C THR A 48 -7.32 -9.09 -4.70
N PRO A 49 -6.53 -10.01 -5.28
CA PRO A 49 -5.48 -9.66 -6.23
C PRO A 49 -6.06 -9.32 -7.60
N LEU A 50 -5.20 -8.92 -8.53
CA LEU A 50 -5.53 -8.89 -9.96
C LEU A 50 -5.12 -10.22 -10.61
N THR A 51 -5.84 -10.62 -11.63
CA THR A 51 -5.44 -11.69 -12.56
C THR A 51 -4.26 -11.25 -13.42
N ASP A 52 -3.63 -12.20 -14.14
CA ASP A 52 -2.55 -11.92 -15.10
C ASP A 52 -2.96 -10.91 -16.20
N HIS A 53 -4.26 -10.74 -16.43
CA HIS A 53 -4.82 -9.78 -17.38
C HIS A 53 -5.22 -8.44 -16.73
N GLY A 54 -4.88 -8.22 -15.46
CA GLY A 54 -5.15 -6.97 -14.73
C GLY A 54 -6.60 -6.79 -14.29
N ALA A 55 -7.43 -7.83 -14.37
CA ALA A 55 -8.82 -7.78 -13.89
C ALA A 55 -8.91 -8.19 -12.41
N PRO A 56 -9.81 -7.60 -11.61
CA PRO A 56 -10.11 -8.06 -10.25
C PRO A 56 -10.34 -9.56 -10.14
N ASP A 57 -9.62 -10.23 -9.24
CA ASP A 57 -9.88 -11.61 -8.85
C ASP A 57 -10.69 -11.65 -7.56
N LEU A 58 -11.90 -12.23 -7.63
CA LEU A 58 -12.81 -12.41 -6.51
C LEU A 58 -12.82 -13.85 -5.97
N GLY A 59 -11.96 -14.75 -6.46
CA GLY A 59 -11.97 -16.16 -6.10
C GLY A 59 -11.90 -16.44 -4.59
N ALA A 60 -11.06 -15.70 -3.87
CA ALA A 60 -10.97 -15.83 -2.42
C ALA A 60 -12.25 -15.33 -1.71
N VAL A 61 -12.84 -14.24 -2.20
CA VAL A 61 -14.10 -13.69 -1.67
C VAL A 61 -15.25 -14.66 -1.90
N THR A 62 -15.41 -15.19 -3.12
CA THR A 62 -16.48 -16.14 -3.44
C THR A 62 -16.33 -17.44 -2.68
N SER A 63 -15.10 -17.92 -2.47
CA SER A 63 -14.82 -19.09 -1.62
C SER A 63 -15.22 -18.85 -0.15
N ALA A 64 -14.85 -17.69 0.41
CA ALA A 64 -15.25 -17.32 1.78
C ALA A 64 -16.77 -17.22 1.93
N VAL A 65 -17.44 -16.59 0.96
CA VAL A 65 -18.89 -16.47 0.95
C VAL A 65 -19.58 -17.84 0.86
N GLY A 66 -19.03 -18.78 0.10
CA GLY A 66 -19.54 -20.15 0.03
C GLY A 66 -19.52 -20.86 1.40
N MET A 67 -18.41 -20.75 2.14
CA MET A 67 -18.31 -21.30 3.50
C MET A 67 -19.31 -20.64 4.46
N ILE A 68 -19.54 -19.34 4.32
CA ILE A 68 -20.50 -18.61 5.15
C ILE A 68 -21.93 -19.07 4.83
N ALA A 69 -22.27 -19.19 3.55
CA ALA A 69 -23.60 -19.62 3.11
C ALA A 69 -23.98 -21.03 3.63
N GLU A 70 -22.99 -21.93 3.78
CA GLU A 70 -23.20 -23.29 4.29
C GLU A 70 -23.51 -23.34 5.80
N HIS A 71 -22.90 -22.44 6.59
CA HIS A 71 -22.92 -22.55 8.04
C HIS A 71 -23.70 -21.45 8.76
N MET A 72 -23.93 -20.30 8.11
CA MET A 72 -24.57 -19.13 8.72
C MET A 72 -25.98 -19.46 9.21
N ARG A 73 -26.35 -18.86 10.36
CA ARG A 73 -27.70 -18.92 10.91
C ARG A 73 -28.43 -17.58 10.76
N PRO A 74 -29.78 -17.59 10.77
CA PRO A 74 -30.55 -16.36 10.84
C PRO A 74 -30.11 -15.45 12.00
N GLY A 75 -30.07 -14.14 11.74
CA GLY A 75 -29.65 -13.09 12.66
C GLY A 75 -28.17 -12.72 12.58
N ALA A 76 -27.35 -13.49 11.88
CA ALA A 76 -25.93 -13.18 11.72
C ALA A 76 -25.69 -11.89 10.93
N LEU A 77 -24.60 -11.18 11.26
CA LEU A 77 -24.07 -10.08 10.45
C LEU A 77 -22.92 -10.59 9.59
N VAL A 78 -22.94 -10.33 8.28
CA VAL A 78 -21.83 -10.56 7.37
C VAL A 78 -21.30 -9.22 6.88
N VAL A 79 -20.01 -8.98 7.05
CA VAL A 79 -19.34 -7.75 6.57
C VAL A 79 -18.23 -8.11 5.59
N LEU A 80 -18.29 -7.54 4.38
CA LEU A 80 -17.16 -7.57 3.46
C LEU A 80 -16.22 -6.39 3.77
N GLU A 81 -14.96 -6.67 4.09
CA GLU A 81 -13.93 -5.64 4.26
C GLU A 81 -12.88 -5.65 3.15
N SER A 82 -12.68 -6.79 2.49
CA SER A 82 -11.79 -6.92 1.33
C SER A 82 -12.11 -5.86 0.27
N THR A 83 -11.09 -5.12 -0.17
CA THR A 83 -11.25 -4.09 -1.19
C THR A 83 -11.86 -4.67 -2.47
N THR A 84 -12.85 -3.98 -3.03
CA THR A 84 -13.52 -4.44 -4.24
C THR A 84 -14.16 -3.27 -5.00
N TYR A 85 -14.80 -3.56 -6.13
CA TYR A 85 -15.50 -2.56 -6.92
C TYR A 85 -16.95 -2.34 -6.46
N PRO A 86 -17.52 -1.13 -6.71
CA PRO A 86 -18.91 -0.84 -6.38
C PRO A 86 -19.87 -1.84 -7.03
N GLY A 87 -20.66 -2.49 -6.18
CA GLY A 87 -21.62 -3.52 -6.53
C GLY A 87 -21.20 -4.93 -6.13
N THR A 88 -19.96 -5.21 -5.71
CA THR A 88 -19.57 -6.58 -5.35
C THR A 88 -20.40 -7.14 -4.19
N THR A 89 -20.61 -6.36 -3.14
CA THR A 89 -21.40 -6.80 -1.97
C THR A 89 -22.84 -7.14 -2.37
N ASP A 90 -23.44 -6.32 -3.24
CA ASP A 90 -24.84 -6.48 -3.66
C ASP A 90 -25.03 -7.48 -4.80
N ASP A 91 -24.11 -7.53 -5.75
CA ASP A 91 -24.30 -8.23 -7.04
C ASP A 91 -23.55 -9.56 -7.08
N VAL A 92 -22.61 -9.80 -6.14
CA VAL A 92 -21.83 -11.05 -6.04
C VAL A 92 -22.02 -11.72 -4.68
N VAL A 93 -21.80 -11.00 -3.58
CA VAL A 93 -21.86 -11.59 -2.22
C VAL A 93 -23.29 -11.90 -1.82
N ARG A 94 -24.21 -10.94 -1.95
CA ARG A 94 -25.62 -11.15 -1.58
C ARG A 94 -26.24 -12.37 -2.28
N PRO A 95 -26.21 -12.52 -3.61
CA PRO A 95 -26.85 -13.65 -4.27
C PRO A 95 -26.28 -15.01 -3.83
N ALA A 96 -24.97 -15.08 -3.55
CA ALA A 96 -24.33 -16.31 -3.09
C ALA A 96 -24.74 -16.67 -1.66
N LEU A 97 -24.88 -15.69 -0.76
CA LEU A 97 -25.41 -15.92 0.60
C LEU A 97 -26.91 -16.29 0.59
N GLU A 98 -27.68 -15.71 -0.32
CA GLU A 98 -29.12 -15.97 -0.44
C GLU A 98 -29.46 -17.30 -1.14
N ALA A 99 -28.47 -17.97 -1.73
CA ALA A 99 -28.65 -19.26 -2.41
C ALA A 99 -29.23 -20.35 -1.48
N GLY A 100 -28.97 -20.25 -0.17
CA GLY A 100 -29.52 -21.13 0.87
C GLY A 100 -30.95 -20.81 1.31
N GLY A 101 -31.60 -19.80 0.73
CA GLY A 101 -32.99 -19.41 1.00
C GLY A 101 -33.18 -18.32 2.05
N LEU A 102 -32.13 -17.97 2.81
CA LEU A 102 -32.13 -16.78 3.68
C LEU A 102 -32.08 -15.50 2.82
N ARG A 103 -32.62 -14.40 3.35
CA ARG A 103 -32.65 -13.09 2.66
C ARG A 103 -31.91 -12.02 3.43
N ALA A 104 -31.05 -11.27 2.74
CA ALA A 104 -30.30 -10.17 3.34
C ALA A 104 -31.26 -9.04 3.75
N GLY A 105 -31.02 -8.45 4.92
CA GLY A 105 -31.88 -7.41 5.50
C GLY A 105 -33.20 -7.91 6.07
N VAL A 106 -33.47 -9.22 6.02
CA VAL A 106 -34.65 -9.86 6.62
C VAL A 106 -34.21 -10.95 7.59
N ASP A 107 -33.52 -11.97 7.09
CA ASP A 107 -33.09 -13.13 7.87
C ASP A 107 -31.67 -12.97 8.40
N PHE A 108 -30.82 -12.17 7.74
CA PHE A 108 -29.45 -11.86 8.19
C PHE A 108 -29.06 -10.44 7.76
N HIS A 109 -28.01 -9.88 8.37
CA HIS A 109 -27.51 -8.55 8.01
C HIS A 109 -26.31 -8.65 7.08
N LEU A 110 -26.25 -7.79 6.06
CA LEU A 110 -25.15 -7.71 5.10
C LEU A 110 -24.65 -6.27 4.98
N ALA A 111 -23.34 -6.07 5.13
CA ALA A 111 -22.71 -4.77 5.01
C ALA A 111 -21.34 -4.83 4.33
N PHE A 112 -20.85 -3.66 3.94
CA PHE A 112 -19.48 -3.43 3.53
C PHE A 112 -18.83 -2.43 4.47
N SER A 113 -17.57 -2.67 4.84
CA SER A 113 -16.78 -1.74 5.65
C SER A 113 -15.31 -1.81 5.22
N PRO A 114 -14.80 -0.84 4.43
CA PRO A 114 -13.45 -0.95 3.93
C PRO A 114 -12.44 -0.82 5.07
N GLU A 115 -11.35 -1.58 4.99
CA GLU A 115 -10.19 -1.35 5.83
C GLU A 115 -9.42 -0.10 5.38
N ARG A 116 -8.99 0.74 6.32
CA ARG A 116 -8.39 2.07 6.09
C ARG A 116 -7.10 2.28 6.89
N ILE A 117 -6.60 1.27 7.59
CA ILE A 117 -5.29 1.31 8.25
C ILE A 117 -4.17 1.69 7.26
N ASP A 118 -3.28 2.56 7.72
CA ASP A 118 -2.03 2.91 7.07
C ASP A 118 -0.88 2.19 7.81
N PRO A 119 -0.28 1.13 7.25
CA PRO A 119 0.71 0.31 7.96
C PRO A 119 1.90 1.12 8.47
N GLY A 120 2.34 0.89 9.71
CA GLY A 120 3.44 1.65 10.32
C GLY A 120 3.12 3.11 10.66
N ASN A 121 1.85 3.53 10.67
CA ASN A 121 1.45 4.88 11.08
C ASN A 121 1.38 4.98 12.62
N PRO A 122 2.26 5.74 13.29
CA PRO A 122 2.29 5.81 14.75
C PRO A 122 1.15 6.65 15.35
N LYS A 123 0.44 7.43 14.51
CA LYS A 123 -0.59 8.38 14.94
C LYS A 123 -2.00 7.84 14.72
N PHE A 124 -2.22 7.10 13.64
CA PHE A 124 -3.53 6.61 13.25
C PHE A 124 -3.54 5.09 13.16
N GLY A 125 -4.35 4.46 14.00
CA GLY A 125 -4.59 3.02 14.02
C GLY A 125 -6.09 2.70 13.90
N LEU A 126 -6.47 1.46 14.22
CA LEU A 126 -7.87 1.01 14.12
C LEU A 126 -8.82 1.84 15.00
N GLU A 127 -8.41 2.17 16.22
CA GLU A 127 -9.29 2.83 17.20
C GLU A 127 -9.67 4.26 16.81
N ASN A 128 -8.76 5.03 16.22
CA ASN A 128 -8.96 6.46 15.95
C ASN A 128 -9.16 6.79 14.47
N THR A 129 -9.01 5.83 13.57
CA THR A 129 -9.36 5.98 12.16
C THR A 129 -10.87 5.77 12.01
N PRO A 130 -11.63 6.75 11.48
CA PRO A 130 -13.08 6.56 11.32
C PRO A 130 -13.41 5.35 10.44
N LYS A 131 -14.27 4.46 10.91
CA LYS A 131 -14.69 3.27 10.16
C LYS A 131 -15.92 3.62 9.33
N VAL A 132 -15.84 3.45 8.02
CA VAL A 132 -16.99 3.64 7.11
C VAL A 132 -17.80 2.36 7.08
N VAL A 133 -19.13 2.46 7.20
CA VAL A 133 -20.04 1.30 7.18
C VAL A 133 -21.20 1.59 6.23
N GLY A 134 -21.46 0.70 5.28
CA GLY A 134 -22.62 0.74 4.41
C GLY A 134 -23.36 -0.60 4.39
N GLY A 135 -24.59 -0.64 4.89
CA GLY A 135 -25.43 -1.83 4.87
C GLY A 135 -26.25 -1.99 3.60
N HIS A 136 -26.65 -3.22 3.27
CA HIS A 136 -27.61 -3.50 2.19
C HIS A 136 -28.98 -2.84 2.47
N THR A 137 -29.34 -2.72 3.74
CA THR A 137 -30.49 -1.94 4.24
C THR A 137 -30.05 -1.06 5.42
N GLU A 138 -30.88 -0.10 5.83
CA GLU A 138 -30.62 0.73 7.01
C GLU A 138 -30.44 -0.11 8.28
N GLN A 139 -31.18 -1.22 8.42
CA GLN A 139 -31.03 -2.13 9.56
C GLN A 139 -29.68 -2.86 9.52
N CYS A 140 -29.20 -3.24 8.33
CA CYS A 140 -27.85 -3.80 8.18
C CYS A 140 -26.77 -2.78 8.55
N THR A 141 -26.94 -1.50 8.17
CA THR A 141 -26.01 -0.43 8.57
C THR A 141 -25.96 -0.29 10.08
N LYS A 142 -27.11 -0.31 10.76
CA LYS A 142 -27.19 -0.26 12.23
C LYS A 142 -26.54 -1.48 12.89
N ALA A 143 -26.72 -2.67 12.33
CA ALA A 143 -26.10 -3.89 12.83
C ALA A 143 -24.56 -3.82 12.72
N ALA A 144 -24.04 -3.40 11.56
CA ALA A 144 -22.60 -3.24 11.36
C ALA A 144 -22.02 -2.10 12.20
N ARG A 145 -22.72 -0.97 12.33
CA ARG A 145 -22.32 0.09 13.26
C ARG A 145 -22.14 -0.43 14.67
N ARG A 146 -23.13 -1.18 15.18
CA ARG A 146 -23.11 -1.73 16.54
C ARG A 146 -21.91 -2.64 16.78
N LEU A 147 -21.42 -3.34 15.75
CA LEU A 147 -20.20 -4.12 15.82
C LEU A 147 -18.97 -3.19 15.96
N TYR A 148 -18.78 -2.27 15.01
CA TYR A 148 -17.54 -1.49 14.96
C TYR A 148 -17.43 -0.44 16.09
N GLU A 149 -18.53 0.16 16.52
CA GLU A 149 -18.51 1.18 17.59
C GLU A 149 -18.06 0.64 18.96
N GLN A 150 -17.89 -0.68 19.10
CA GLN A 150 -17.31 -1.31 20.29
C GLN A 150 -15.80 -1.07 20.42
N PHE A 151 -15.10 -0.83 19.31
CA PHE A 151 -13.63 -0.73 19.29
C PHE A 151 -13.08 0.38 18.39
N VAL A 152 -13.93 1.15 17.69
CA VAL A 152 -13.52 2.36 16.96
C VAL A 152 -14.21 3.60 17.53
N GLY A 153 -13.47 4.71 17.62
CA GLY A 153 -13.96 5.96 18.19
C GLY A 153 -14.97 6.70 17.32
N GLN A 154 -15.03 6.41 16.02
CA GLN A 154 -16.01 7.01 15.11
C GLN A 154 -16.43 6.04 14.01
N VAL A 155 -17.74 5.79 13.91
CA VAL A 155 -18.36 5.11 12.76
C VAL A 155 -19.05 6.14 11.87
N VAL A 156 -18.77 6.08 10.57
CA VAL A 156 -19.37 6.92 9.53
C VAL A 156 -20.28 6.07 8.66
N GLU A 157 -21.58 6.36 8.68
CA GLU A 157 -22.58 5.62 7.92
C GLU A 157 -22.64 6.12 6.46
N ALA A 158 -22.38 5.22 5.53
CA ALA A 158 -22.64 5.45 4.11
C ALA A 158 -24.10 5.15 3.78
N LYS A 159 -24.59 5.67 2.65
CA LYS A 159 -25.95 5.44 2.17
C LYS A 159 -26.25 3.95 1.93
N GLY A 160 -25.24 3.19 1.51
CA GLY A 160 -25.32 1.76 1.26
C GLY A 160 -23.94 1.15 1.01
N THR A 161 -23.92 -0.13 0.69
CA THR A 161 -22.70 -0.91 0.39
C THR A 161 -21.91 -0.29 -0.75
N ARG A 162 -22.58 0.11 -1.84
CA ARG A 162 -21.94 0.69 -3.05
C ARG A 162 -21.20 1.99 -2.75
N GLU A 163 -21.78 2.88 -1.94
CA GLU A 163 -21.11 4.11 -1.54
C GLU A 163 -19.91 3.85 -0.64
N ALA A 164 -19.99 2.86 0.26
CA ALA A 164 -18.87 2.46 1.10
C ALA A 164 -17.72 1.82 0.29
N GLU A 165 -18.04 0.97 -0.69
CA GLU A 165 -17.08 0.40 -1.66
C GLU A 165 -16.40 1.52 -2.46
N MET A 166 -17.19 2.47 -2.97
CA MET A 166 -16.68 3.59 -3.76
C MET A 166 -15.80 4.53 -2.95
N ALA A 167 -16.11 4.77 -1.67
CA ALA A 167 -15.30 5.62 -0.80
C ALA A 167 -13.84 5.14 -0.75
N LYS A 168 -13.61 3.83 -0.61
CA LYS A 168 -12.27 3.25 -0.58
C LYS A 168 -11.52 3.42 -1.90
N LEU A 169 -12.19 3.15 -3.02
CA LEU A 169 -11.57 3.31 -4.34
C LEU A 169 -11.28 4.77 -4.66
N LEU A 170 -12.13 5.69 -4.20
CA LEU A 170 -11.91 7.12 -4.35
C LEU A 170 -10.68 7.58 -3.57
N GLU A 171 -10.50 7.14 -2.33
CA GLU A 171 -9.31 7.44 -1.50
C GLU A 171 -8.01 7.02 -2.21
N ASN A 172 -7.96 5.78 -2.70
CA ASN A 172 -6.76 5.25 -3.35
C ASN A 172 -6.51 5.86 -4.73
N THR A 173 -7.58 6.11 -5.49
CA THR A 173 -7.51 6.78 -6.81
C THR A 173 -7.03 8.22 -6.66
N TYR A 174 -7.55 8.97 -5.67
CA TYR A 174 -7.12 10.32 -5.35
C TYR A 174 -5.62 10.34 -5.03
N ARG A 175 -5.16 9.43 -4.16
CA ARG A 175 -3.74 9.32 -3.82
C ARG A 175 -2.87 8.98 -5.02
N HIS A 176 -3.26 7.99 -5.84
CA HIS A 176 -2.52 7.58 -7.04
C HIS A 176 -2.32 8.73 -8.04
N ILE A 177 -3.41 9.44 -8.35
CA ILE A 177 -3.39 10.56 -9.30
C ILE A 177 -2.53 11.71 -8.80
N ASN A 178 -2.64 12.07 -7.51
CA ASN A 178 -1.85 13.19 -7.00
C ASN A 178 -0.36 12.84 -6.89
N ILE A 179 0.01 11.58 -6.58
CA ILE A 179 1.40 11.13 -6.67
C ILE A 179 1.91 11.23 -8.11
N ALA A 180 1.11 10.78 -9.09
CA ALA A 180 1.48 10.92 -10.50
C ALA A 180 1.68 12.38 -10.91
N LEU A 181 0.79 13.28 -10.48
CA LEU A 181 0.91 14.71 -10.75
C LEU A 181 2.25 15.26 -10.25
N VAL A 182 2.62 15.02 -8.99
CA VAL A 182 3.87 15.55 -8.44
C VAL A 182 5.11 14.88 -9.02
N ASN A 183 5.01 13.60 -9.40
CA ASN A 183 6.07 12.88 -10.13
C ASN A 183 6.29 13.49 -11.53
N GLU A 184 5.23 13.76 -12.27
CA GLU A 184 5.30 14.44 -13.56
C GLU A 184 5.88 15.86 -13.41
N MET A 185 5.46 16.59 -12.36
CA MET A 185 6.04 17.88 -12.05
C MET A 185 7.54 17.79 -11.77
N ALA A 186 8.04 16.74 -11.09
CA ALA A 186 9.48 16.59 -10.81
C ALA A 186 10.29 16.50 -12.10
N MET A 187 9.77 15.76 -13.09
CA MET A 187 10.39 15.63 -14.40
C MET A 187 10.46 16.98 -15.14
N PHE A 188 9.40 17.79 -15.10
CA PHE A 188 9.35 19.08 -15.79
C PHE A 188 10.07 20.21 -15.07
N CYS A 189 9.93 20.31 -13.74
CA CYS A 189 10.56 21.34 -12.90
C CYS A 189 12.08 21.37 -13.10
N ARG A 190 12.71 20.20 -13.29
CA ARG A 190 14.13 20.09 -13.65
C ARG A 190 14.46 20.83 -14.95
N GLU A 191 13.70 20.59 -16.01
CA GLU A 191 13.95 21.18 -17.34
C GLU A 191 13.79 22.71 -17.35
N ILE A 192 12.95 23.25 -16.46
CA ILE A 192 12.72 24.69 -16.32
C ILE A 192 13.52 25.33 -15.17
N GLY A 193 14.36 24.57 -14.47
CA GLY A 193 15.22 25.08 -13.38
C GLY A 193 14.48 25.51 -12.11
N VAL A 194 13.37 24.84 -11.77
CA VAL A 194 12.56 25.10 -10.57
C VAL A 194 12.78 24.01 -9.52
N ASP A 195 13.00 24.41 -8.27
CA ASP A 195 12.99 23.51 -7.12
C ASP A 195 11.54 23.13 -6.76
N LEU A 196 11.14 21.91 -7.11
CA LEU A 196 9.80 21.41 -6.83
C LEU A 196 9.57 21.20 -5.33
N TRP A 197 10.58 20.79 -4.56
CA TRP A 197 10.43 20.55 -3.12
C TRP A 197 10.14 21.85 -2.39
N ASP A 198 10.83 22.93 -2.75
CA ASP A 198 10.57 24.26 -2.20
C ASP A 198 9.21 24.82 -2.65
N ALA A 199 8.83 24.57 -3.91
CA ALA A 199 7.50 24.94 -4.42
C ALA A 199 6.37 24.23 -3.66
N ILE A 200 6.51 22.92 -3.38
CA ILE A 200 5.57 22.16 -2.56
C ILE A 200 5.54 22.70 -1.13
N ARG A 201 6.71 22.97 -0.52
CA ARG A 201 6.79 23.59 0.82
C ARG A 201 6.01 24.90 0.88
N CYS A 202 6.14 25.76 -0.12
CA CYS A 202 5.39 27.00 -0.23
C CYS A 202 3.89 26.76 -0.41
N ALA A 203 3.50 25.89 -1.34
CA ALA A 203 2.09 25.59 -1.63
C ALA A 203 1.36 24.95 -0.42
N SER A 204 2.08 24.13 0.36
CA SER A 204 1.58 23.45 1.56
C SER A 204 1.19 24.41 2.69
N THR A 205 1.62 25.67 2.63
CA THR A 205 1.18 26.70 3.60
C THR A 205 -0.28 27.13 3.40
N LYS A 206 -0.88 26.81 2.25
CA LYS A 206 -2.27 27.14 1.96
C LYS A 206 -3.21 26.22 2.76
N PRO A 207 -4.09 26.74 3.63
CA PRO A 207 -4.88 25.92 4.54
C PRO A 207 -6.07 25.20 3.87
N PHE A 208 -6.30 25.39 2.57
CA PHE A 208 -7.41 24.77 1.84
C PHE A 208 -7.06 24.50 0.37
N GLY A 209 -7.67 23.47 -0.20
CA GLY A 209 -7.59 23.16 -1.63
C GLY A 209 -6.22 22.66 -2.11
N PHE A 210 -5.27 22.41 -1.21
CA PHE A 210 -3.98 21.80 -1.51
C PHE A 210 -3.62 20.82 -0.41
N ALA A 211 -3.57 19.53 -0.75
CA ALA A 211 -2.97 18.50 0.08
C ALA A 211 -1.60 18.18 -0.52
N ALA A 212 -0.56 18.22 0.30
CA ALA A 212 0.80 17.99 -0.16
C ALA A 212 0.99 16.51 -0.52
N PHE A 213 1.42 16.27 -1.75
CA PHE A 213 2.01 15.02 -2.20
C PHE A 213 3.45 15.29 -2.59
N TYR A 214 4.29 14.27 -2.55
CA TYR A 214 5.71 14.40 -2.79
C TYR A 214 6.15 13.43 -3.88
N PRO A 215 7.08 13.85 -4.76
CA PRO A 215 7.61 12.96 -5.78
C PRO A 215 8.43 11.85 -5.11
N GLY A 216 8.67 10.77 -5.86
CA GLY A 216 9.39 9.62 -5.35
C GLY A 216 9.94 8.73 -6.45
N PRO A 217 10.64 7.64 -6.07
CA PRO A 217 11.21 6.70 -7.03
C PRO A 217 10.16 5.87 -7.77
N GLY A 218 8.90 5.98 -7.35
CA GLY A 218 7.73 5.31 -7.91
C GLY A 218 6.69 5.10 -6.83
N VAL A 219 5.71 4.27 -7.14
CA VAL A 219 4.64 3.87 -6.23
C VAL A 219 4.72 2.36 -6.02
N GLY A 220 4.64 1.90 -4.78
CA GLY A 220 4.62 0.48 -4.46
C GLY A 220 3.56 0.10 -3.44
N GLY A 221 3.66 -1.12 -2.91
CA GLY A 221 2.63 -1.76 -2.10
C GLY A 221 1.44 -2.22 -2.95
N HIS A 222 0.42 -2.80 -2.31
CA HIS A 222 -0.74 -3.33 -3.04
C HIS A 222 -1.81 -2.27 -3.33
N CYS A 223 -2.18 -1.44 -2.35
CA CYS A 223 -3.41 -0.64 -2.46
C CYS A 223 -3.38 0.46 -3.54
N ILE A 224 -2.24 1.10 -3.80
CA ILE A 224 -2.18 2.21 -4.76
C ILE A 224 -2.04 1.70 -6.21
N PRO A 225 -1.17 0.71 -6.50
CA PRO A 225 -1.05 0.18 -7.86
C PRO A 225 -2.23 -0.70 -8.28
N ILE A 226 -2.94 -1.35 -7.34
CA ILE A 226 -4.00 -2.33 -7.66
C ILE A 226 -5.39 -1.70 -7.62
N ASP A 227 -5.78 -1.06 -6.51
CA ASP A 227 -7.18 -0.68 -6.27
C ASP A 227 -7.75 0.27 -7.34
N PRO A 228 -7.01 1.26 -7.89
CA PRO A 228 -7.52 2.07 -8.99
C PRO A 228 -7.91 1.26 -10.24
N ASN A 229 -7.31 0.07 -10.45
CA ASN A 229 -7.69 -0.82 -11.55
C ASN A 229 -9.07 -1.47 -11.34
N TYR A 230 -9.54 -1.61 -10.09
CA TYR A 230 -10.91 -2.06 -9.81
C TYR A 230 -11.94 -1.05 -10.34
N LEU A 231 -11.68 0.24 -10.12
CA LEU A 231 -12.55 1.30 -10.63
C LEU A 231 -12.47 1.36 -12.16
N SER A 232 -11.26 1.29 -12.74
CA SER A 232 -11.08 1.21 -14.19
C SER A 232 -11.80 0.00 -14.80
N TYR A 233 -11.76 -1.17 -14.17
CA TYR A 233 -12.47 -2.37 -14.61
C TYR A 233 -13.99 -2.15 -14.63
N LYS A 234 -14.55 -1.61 -13.53
CA LYS A 234 -15.98 -1.32 -13.43
C LYS A 234 -16.43 -0.25 -14.44
N VAL A 235 -15.61 0.76 -14.72
CA VAL A 235 -15.92 1.80 -15.70
C VAL A 235 -15.79 1.26 -17.13
N LYS A 236 -14.81 0.38 -17.40
CA LYS A 236 -14.67 -0.31 -18.70
C LYS A 236 -15.90 -1.14 -19.05
N SER A 237 -16.60 -1.73 -18.08
CA SER A 237 -17.86 -2.44 -18.35
C SER A 237 -18.99 -1.53 -18.84
N LEU A 238 -18.86 -0.21 -18.68
CA LEU A 238 -19.77 0.80 -19.25
C LEU A 238 -19.37 1.22 -20.67
N GLY A 239 -18.30 0.65 -21.24
CA GLY A 239 -17.76 1.01 -22.55
C GLY A 239 -16.96 2.31 -22.57
N ILE A 240 -16.57 2.84 -21.41
CA ILE A 240 -15.84 4.11 -21.28
C ILE A 240 -14.46 3.85 -20.65
N PRO A 241 -13.37 4.46 -21.15
CA PRO A 241 -12.08 4.39 -20.48
C PRO A 241 -12.01 5.37 -19.31
N PHE A 242 -11.40 4.94 -18.19
CA PHE A 242 -11.11 5.84 -17.07
C PHE A 242 -9.70 6.43 -17.18
N ARG A 243 -9.56 7.45 -18.04
CA ARG A 243 -8.26 7.98 -18.51
C ARG A 243 -7.31 8.48 -17.41
N PHE A 244 -7.83 9.03 -16.31
CA PHE A 244 -6.99 9.57 -15.24
C PHE A 244 -6.16 8.48 -14.56
N VAL A 245 -6.74 7.31 -14.31
CA VAL A 245 -6.03 6.20 -13.68
C VAL A 245 -4.98 5.63 -14.62
N GLU A 246 -5.30 5.50 -15.91
CA GLU A 246 -4.36 5.01 -16.93
C GLU A 246 -3.15 5.95 -17.07
N LEU A 247 -3.38 7.27 -17.11
CA LEU A 247 -2.31 8.27 -17.16
C LEU A 247 -1.47 8.26 -15.87
N ALA A 248 -2.11 8.19 -14.70
CA ALA A 248 -1.40 8.11 -13.43
C ALA A 248 -0.53 6.85 -13.34
N GLN A 249 -1.04 5.72 -13.84
CA GLN A 249 -0.27 4.48 -13.93
C GLN A 249 0.94 4.61 -14.86
N GLU A 250 0.75 5.21 -16.03
CA GLU A 250 1.82 5.43 -17.00
C GLU A 250 2.95 6.29 -16.41
N ILE A 251 2.60 7.42 -15.78
CA ILE A 251 3.57 8.33 -15.15
C ILE A 251 4.30 7.63 -14.01
N ASN A 252 3.57 7.04 -13.06
CA ASN A 252 4.18 6.41 -11.88
C ASN A 252 5.07 5.22 -12.27
N SER A 253 4.71 4.45 -13.30
CA SER A 253 5.53 3.32 -13.78
C SER A 253 6.83 3.76 -14.47
N ARG A 254 6.92 5.02 -14.93
CA ARG A 254 8.14 5.58 -15.54
C ARG A 254 9.13 6.11 -14.51
N MET A 255 8.70 6.37 -13.28
CA MET A 255 9.55 6.98 -12.25
C MET A 255 10.82 6.17 -11.93
N PRO A 256 10.80 4.82 -11.82
CA PRO A 256 12.03 4.06 -11.63
C PRO A 256 13.06 4.31 -12.73
N LEU A 257 12.63 4.35 -14.00
CA LEU A 257 13.52 4.64 -15.12
C LEU A 257 14.01 6.10 -15.09
N HIS A 258 13.16 7.04 -14.68
CA HIS A 258 13.54 8.43 -14.49
C HIS A 258 14.64 8.57 -13.42
N VAL A 259 14.49 7.91 -12.26
CA VAL A 259 15.53 7.82 -11.22
C VAL A 259 16.84 7.29 -11.79
N VAL A 260 16.81 6.22 -12.59
CA VAL A 260 18.04 5.67 -13.18
C VAL A 260 18.67 6.62 -14.21
N ASN A 261 17.87 7.36 -14.97
CA ASN A 261 18.39 8.40 -15.86
C ASN A 261 19.04 9.54 -15.06
N ARG A 262 18.43 9.98 -13.95
CA ARG A 262 19.03 10.96 -13.04
C ARG A 262 20.34 10.47 -12.43
N ALA A 263 20.38 9.22 -11.98
CA ALA A 263 21.60 8.59 -11.49
C ALA A 263 22.71 8.58 -12.57
N ALA A 264 22.35 8.32 -13.82
CA ALA A 264 23.29 8.38 -14.94
C ALA A 264 23.81 9.81 -15.16
N ASP A 265 22.94 10.82 -15.18
CA ASP A 265 23.33 12.23 -15.32
C ASP A 265 24.31 12.63 -14.20
N LEU A 266 23.98 12.31 -12.95
CA LEU A 266 24.79 12.62 -11.77
C LEU A 266 26.19 11.98 -11.78
N LEU A 267 26.28 10.71 -12.21
CA LEU A 267 27.57 10.05 -12.41
C LEU A 267 28.36 10.72 -13.55
N ASN A 268 27.69 11.10 -14.62
CA ASN A 268 28.31 11.68 -15.81
C ASN A 268 28.85 13.09 -15.52
N ASP A 269 28.18 13.88 -14.68
CA ASP A 269 28.68 15.17 -14.17
C ASP A 269 30.01 15.02 -13.41
N ARG A 270 30.30 13.82 -12.89
CA ARG A 270 31.58 13.44 -12.26
C ARG A 270 32.52 12.66 -13.17
N GLY A 271 32.21 12.57 -14.47
CA GLY A 271 33.01 11.84 -15.46
C GLY A 271 32.96 10.32 -15.33
N LYS A 272 31.94 9.77 -14.64
CA LYS A 272 31.71 8.33 -14.49
C LYS A 272 30.54 7.87 -15.34
N ALA A 273 30.64 6.68 -15.92
CA ALA A 273 29.52 6.01 -16.57
C ALA A 273 28.81 5.11 -15.57
N VAL A 274 27.51 4.82 -15.77
CA VAL A 274 26.78 3.84 -14.94
C VAL A 274 27.48 2.46 -14.95
N LYS A 275 27.98 2.05 -16.12
CA LYS A 275 28.71 0.79 -16.28
C LYS A 275 30.00 0.80 -15.47
N GLY A 276 30.11 -0.12 -14.51
CA GLY A 276 31.26 -0.25 -13.61
C GLY A 276 31.25 0.72 -12.43
N SER A 277 30.25 1.62 -12.32
CA SER A 277 30.08 2.43 -11.11
C SER A 277 29.50 1.59 -9.98
N ARG A 278 30.01 1.82 -8.77
CA ARG A 278 29.48 1.26 -7.52
C ARG A 278 28.30 2.10 -7.05
N VAL A 279 27.12 1.49 -7.01
CA VAL A 279 25.90 2.17 -6.59
C VAL A 279 25.34 1.50 -5.35
N LEU A 280 25.19 2.27 -4.28
CA LEU A 280 24.55 1.83 -3.05
C LEU A 280 23.07 2.24 -3.06
N LEU A 281 22.17 1.28 -2.93
CA LEU A 281 20.73 1.50 -2.80
C LEU A 281 20.33 1.46 -1.32
N VAL A 282 19.72 2.53 -0.80
CA VAL A 282 19.35 2.64 0.62
C VAL A 282 17.83 2.63 0.76
N GLY A 283 17.31 1.62 1.47
CA GLY A 283 15.88 1.37 1.68
C GLY A 283 15.19 0.74 0.46
N VAL A 284 14.95 -0.57 0.50
CA VAL A 284 14.44 -1.35 -0.66
C VAL A 284 12.97 -1.74 -0.54
N THR A 285 12.33 -1.38 0.56
CA THR A 285 10.90 -1.61 0.80
C THR A 285 10.02 -0.60 0.03
N TYR A 286 8.71 -0.83 -0.04
CA TYR A 286 7.81 0.12 -0.70
C TYR A 286 7.48 1.35 0.16
N LYS A 287 7.62 1.23 1.49
CA LYS A 287 7.37 2.27 2.50
C LYS A 287 8.47 2.20 3.58
N PRO A 288 8.90 3.34 4.16
CA PRO A 288 9.81 3.31 5.30
C PRO A 288 9.23 2.52 6.49
N ASP A 289 10.14 2.03 7.32
CA ASP A 289 9.89 1.40 8.63
C ASP A 289 9.10 0.08 8.63
N ILE A 290 8.99 -0.58 7.47
CA ILE A 290 8.37 -1.91 7.32
C ILE A 290 9.27 -2.84 6.50
N ALA A 291 9.07 -4.16 6.59
CA ALA A 291 9.84 -5.17 5.84
C ALA A 291 9.26 -5.51 4.45
N ASP A 292 8.15 -4.88 4.07
CA ASP A 292 7.37 -5.24 2.88
C ASP A 292 8.03 -4.78 1.57
N GLN A 293 8.40 -5.75 0.75
CA GLN A 293 9.07 -5.56 -0.54
C GLN A 293 8.11 -5.70 -1.73
N ARG A 294 6.82 -5.96 -1.50
CA ARG A 294 5.84 -6.19 -2.57
C ARG A 294 5.65 -4.92 -3.39
N GLU A 295 5.78 -5.06 -4.71
CA GLU A 295 5.67 -3.97 -5.69
C GLU A 295 6.59 -2.76 -5.39
N THR A 296 7.70 -2.95 -4.68
CA THR A 296 8.63 -1.85 -4.38
C THR A 296 9.25 -1.27 -5.66
N PRO A 297 9.29 0.07 -5.82
CA PRO A 297 9.96 0.70 -6.97
C PRO A 297 11.48 0.44 -6.98
N ALA A 298 12.07 0.11 -5.83
CA ALA A 298 13.49 -0.22 -5.70
C ALA A 298 13.90 -1.38 -6.61
N THR A 299 13.03 -2.37 -6.80
CA THR A 299 13.29 -3.51 -7.68
C THR A 299 13.47 -3.04 -9.12
N ALA A 300 12.58 -2.21 -9.64
CA ALA A 300 12.68 -1.69 -11.01
C ALA A 300 13.92 -0.81 -11.21
N VAL A 301 14.27 0.02 -10.21
CA VAL A 301 15.52 0.81 -10.21
C VAL A 301 16.75 -0.13 -10.29
N ALA A 302 16.80 -1.16 -9.44
CA ALA A 302 17.92 -2.10 -9.42
C ALA A 302 18.05 -2.92 -10.70
N VAL A 303 16.94 -3.38 -11.28
CA VAL A 303 16.94 -4.09 -12.58
C VAL A 303 17.58 -3.22 -13.65
N GLU A 304 17.14 -1.98 -13.77
CA GLU A 304 17.60 -1.08 -14.83
C GLU A 304 19.05 -0.62 -14.62
N LEU A 305 19.48 -0.37 -13.38
CA LEU A 305 20.90 -0.10 -13.07
C LEU A 305 21.80 -1.29 -13.40
N ARG A 306 21.40 -2.52 -13.02
CA ARG A 306 22.12 -3.75 -13.39
C ARG A 306 22.20 -3.93 -14.90
N ARG A 307 21.10 -3.67 -15.61
CA ARG A 307 21.05 -3.73 -17.08
C ARG A 307 22.06 -2.77 -17.72
N ARG A 308 22.29 -1.60 -17.10
CA ARG A 308 23.31 -0.62 -17.51
C ARG A 308 24.73 -0.93 -17.01
N GLY A 309 24.91 -2.01 -16.25
CA GLY A 309 26.19 -2.52 -15.79
C GLY A 309 26.71 -1.90 -14.49
N ALA A 310 25.84 -1.33 -13.65
CA ALA A 310 26.22 -0.86 -12.32
C ALA A 310 26.53 -2.03 -11.37
N GLU A 311 27.51 -1.84 -10.49
CA GLU A 311 27.82 -2.75 -9.39
C GLU A 311 26.96 -2.37 -8.18
N LEU A 312 25.91 -3.15 -7.92
CA LEU A 312 24.94 -2.82 -6.88
C LEU A 312 25.27 -3.45 -5.53
N ARG A 313 25.17 -2.64 -4.49
CA ARG A 313 24.96 -3.06 -3.10
C ARG A 313 23.70 -2.40 -2.56
N TYR A 314 23.14 -2.96 -1.50
CA TYR A 314 21.97 -2.37 -0.85
C TYR A 314 22.13 -2.35 0.67
N PHE A 315 21.43 -1.42 1.32
CA PHE A 315 21.27 -1.41 2.76
C PHE A 315 19.80 -1.17 3.10
N ASP A 316 19.24 -2.01 3.95
CA ASP A 316 17.90 -1.86 4.49
C ASP A 316 17.83 -2.54 5.86
N PRO A 317 17.43 -1.84 6.94
CA PRO A 317 17.43 -2.40 8.28
C PRO A 317 16.37 -3.49 8.50
N HIS A 318 15.36 -3.58 7.64
CA HIS A 318 14.27 -4.57 7.76
C HIS A 318 14.38 -5.71 6.73
N VAL A 319 15.30 -5.60 5.76
CA VAL A 319 15.47 -6.60 4.70
C VAL A 319 16.87 -7.24 4.78
N PRO A 320 17.02 -8.41 5.42
CA PRO A 320 18.32 -9.07 5.58
C PRO A 320 18.87 -9.71 4.28
N SER A 321 17.97 -10.01 3.33
CA SER A 321 18.33 -10.59 2.04
C SER A 321 17.39 -10.07 0.97
N TRP A 322 17.96 -9.52 -0.10
CA TRP A 322 17.22 -8.98 -1.22
C TRP A 322 17.64 -9.63 -2.53
N GLN A 323 16.65 -9.97 -3.35
CA GLN A 323 16.85 -10.58 -4.66
C GLN A 323 16.12 -9.75 -5.72
N VAL A 324 16.80 -9.52 -6.84
CA VAL A 324 16.28 -8.77 -7.97
C VAL A 324 16.46 -9.61 -9.22
N SER A 325 15.34 -9.95 -9.89
CA SER A 325 15.31 -10.84 -11.06
C SER A 325 15.99 -12.20 -10.82
N GLY A 326 15.77 -12.80 -9.65
CA GLY A 326 16.35 -14.10 -9.26
C GLY A 326 17.84 -14.07 -8.91
N ALA A 327 18.48 -12.90 -8.91
CA ALA A 327 19.87 -12.73 -8.50
C ALA A 327 19.97 -11.91 -7.21
N ARG A 328 20.69 -12.46 -6.22
CA ARG A 328 20.97 -11.79 -4.95
C ARG A 328 21.69 -10.45 -5.19
N VAL A 329 21.30 -9.41 -4.46
CA VAL A 329 22.08 -8.17 -4.33
C VAL A 329 22.87 -8.31 -3.03
N GLU A 330 24.16 -7.98 -3.04
CA GLU A 330 24.97 -8.10 -1.82
C GLU A 330 24.62 -6.96 -0.85
N PRO A 331 24.37 -7.25 0.44
CA PRO A 331 24.11 -6.21 1.43
C PRO A 331 25.39 -5.46 1.79
N ALA A 332 25.25 -4.18 2.10
CA ALA A 332 26.29 -3.42 2.79
C ALA A 332 26.38 -3.93 4.24
N VAL A 333 27.59 -4.25 4.69
CA VAL A 333 27.84 -4.69 6.08
C VAL A 333 27.75 -3.50 7.03
N ASP A 334 28.31 -2.38 6.60
CA ASP A 334 28.24 -1.09 7.27
C ASP A 334 27.74 -0.06 6.26
N LEU A 335 26.69 0.68 6.61
CA LEU A 335 26.04 1.63 5.71
C LEU A 335 26.99 2.77 5.34
N LEU A 336 27.68 3.35 6.32
CA LEU A 336 28.46 4.57 6.14
C LEU A 336 29.77 4.29 5.40
N ASP A 337 30.45 3.19 5.73
CA ASP A 337 31.65 2.73 5.03
C ASP A 337 31.35 2.41 3.57
N GLU A 338 30.19 1.79 3.29
CA GLU A 338 29.80 1.49 1.90
C GLU A 338 29.39 2.77 1.15
N ALA A 339 28.70 3.71 1.80
CA ALA A 339 28.33 4.99 1.22
C ALA A 339 29.55 5.84 0.84
N GLU A 340 30.61 5.82 1.65
CA GLU A 340 31.89 6.50 1.36
C GLU A 340 32.62 5.88 0.15
N ARG A 341 32.46 4.58 -0.08
CA ARG A 341 33.12 3.84 -1.18
C ARG A 341 32.32 3.81 -2.47
N ALA A 342 31.02 4.09 -2.39
CA ALA A 342 30.13 4.11 -3.54
C ALA A 342 30.39 5.35 -4.40
N ASP A 343 30.29 5.19 -5.72
CA ASP A 343 30.35 6.33 -6.65
C ASP A 343 29.05 7.14 -6.61
N LEU A 344 27.95 6.49 -6.22
CA LEU A 344 26.64 7.09 -6.01
C LEU A 344 25.87 6.30 -4.94
N THR A 345 25.35 7.00 -3.93
CA THR A 345 24.36 6.46 -3.01
C THR A 345 22.97 6.97 -3.41
N ILE A 346 21.98 6.09 -3.54
CA ILE A 346 20.60 6.45 -3.89
C ILE A 346 19.70 6.11 -2.70
N LEU A 347 19.11 7.15 -2.09
CA LEU A 347 18.12 6.99 -1.04
C LEU A 347 16.74 6.76 -1.67
N LEU A 348 16.22 5.55 -1.52
CA LEU A 348 14.93 5.10 -2.05
C LEU A 348 13.85 5.09 -0.96
N GLN A 349 14.19 4.73 0.28
CA GLN A 349 13.32 4.89 1.45
C GLN A 349 14.07 5.44 2.66
N PRO A 350 13.53 6.47 3.35
CA PRO A 350 14.14 7.06 4.53
C PRO A 350 13.62 6.35 5.78
N HIS A 351 14.12 5.15 6.07
CA HIS A 351 13.81 4.46 7.33
C HIS A 351 14.25 5.32 8.51
N SER A 352 13.43 5.39 9.56
CA SER A 352 13.73 6.11 10.80
C SER A 352 15.00 5.66 11.50
N ALA A 353 15.42 4.40 11.28
CA ALA A 353 16.68 3.85 11.78
C ALA A 353 17.93 4.40 11.06
N ILE A 354 17.76 5.15 9.96
CA ILE A 354 18.85 5.71 9.17
C ILE A 354 18.93 7.21 9.44
N ASP A 355 20.08 7.66 9.95
CA ASP A 355 20.41 9.08 9.97
C ASP A 355 20.79 9.51 8.54
N VAL A 356 19.82 10.08 7.83
CA VAL A 356 20.00 10.52 6.45
C VAL A 356 20.96 11.71 6.31
N VAL A 357 21.15 12.50 7.37
CA VAL A 357 22.10 13.62 7.36
C VAL A 357 23.52 13.08 7.50
N GLU A 358 23.76 12.16 8.45
CA GLU A 358 25.05 11.50 8.58
C GLU A 358 25.41 10.70 7.31
N LEU A 359 24.43 10.02 6.71
CA LEU A 359 24.60 9.35 5.42
C LEU A 359 25.03 10.33 4.33
N ALA A 360 24.39 11.51 4.25
CA ALA A 360 24.72 12.54 3.27
C ALA A 360 26.11 13.15 3.50
N ASP A 361 26.55 13.27 4.76
CA ASP A 361 27.88 13.74 5.13
C ASP A 361 28.97 12.73 4.70
N ARG A 362 28.69 11.43 4.82
CA ARG A 362 29.65 10.36 4.46
C ARG A 362 29.67 9.97 3.00
N ALA A 363 28.53 10.01 2.32
CA ALA A 363 28.47 9.67 0.91
C ALA A 363 29.32 10.63 0.05
N ASP A 364 30.01 10.08 -0.96
CA ASP A 364 30.67 10.92 -1.98
C ASP A 364 29.64 11.74 -2.77
N LEU A 365 28.51 11.10 -3.10
CA LEU A 365 27.31 11.73 -3.65
C LEU A 365 26.07 10.99 -3.15
N LEU A 366 25.12 11.74 -2.59
CA LEU A 366 23.81 11.22 -2.24
C LEU A 366 22.76 11.72 -3.24
N PHE A 367 22.04 10.81 -3.87
CA PHE A 367 20.83 11.08 -4.64
C PHE A 367 19.59 10.76 -3.81
N ASP A 368 18.94 11.80 -3.32
CA ASP A 368 17.78 11.72 -2.45
C ASP A 368 16.46 11.76 -3.25
N THR A 369 15.84 10.59 -3.40
CA THR A 369 14.57 10.49 -4.12
C THR A 369 13.35 10.84 -3.28
N ARG A 370 13.55 11.20 -2.01
CA ARG A 370 12.50 11.35 -0.99
C ARG A 370 12.49 12.72 -0.32
N GLY A 371 13.44 13.60 -0.68
CA GLY A 371 13.48 15.01 -0.28
C GLY A 371 13.79 15.24 1.20
N THR A 372 14.41 14.27 1.87
CA THR A 372 14.73 14.31 3.30
C THR A 372 16.02 15.07 3.65
N THR A 373 16.85 15.40 2.66
CA THR A 373 18.17 16.05 2.83
C THR A 373 18.22 17.46 2.23
N ALA A 374 17.09 18.18 2.25
CA ALA A 374 16.96 19.51 1.66
C ALA A 374 18.06 20.48 2.15
N GLY A 375 18.75 21.12 1.21
CA GLY A 375 19.83 22.08 1.50
C GLY A 375 21.19 21.47 1.86
N HIS A 376 21.34 20.13 1.83
CA HIS A 376 22.61 19.48 2.09
C HIS A 376 23.55 19.55 0.88
N HIS A 377 24.76 20.08 1.05
CA HIS A 377 25.71 20.36 -0.05
C HIS A 377 26.21 19.14 -0.85
N ARG A 378 26.11 17.93 -0.28
CA ARG A 378 26.48 16.65 -0.94
C ARG A 378 25.28 15.85 -1.44
N ALA A 379 24.06 16.34 -1.19
CA ALA A 379 22.85 15.67 -1.60
C ALA A 379 22.22 16.39 -2.80
N VAL A 380 21.74 15.62 -3.76
CA VAL A 380 20.92 16.11 -4.85
C VAL A 380 19.54 15.49 -4.70
N GLN A 381 18.50 16.32 -4.72
CA GLN A 381 17.12 15.86 -4.66
C GLN A 381 16.62 15.47 -6.06
N LEU A 382 15.65 14.55 -6.10
CA LEU A 382 14.92 14.16 -7.32
C LEU A 382 14.25 15.36 -7.99
#